data_AF-A0A543E5Z2-F1
#
_entry.id   AF-A0A543E5Z2-F1
#
_cell.length_a   1.000
_cell.length_b   1.000
_cell.length_c   1.000
_cell.angle_alpha   90.00
_cell.angle_beta   90.00
_cell.angle_gamma   90.00
#
_symmetry.space_group_name_H-M   'P 1'
#
loop_
_entity.id
_entity.type
_entity.pdbx_description
1 polymer ?
#
loop_
_entity_poly.entity_id
_entity_poly.type
_entity_poly.pdbx_seq_one_letter_code
_entity_poly.pdbx_strand_id
1 'polypeptide(L)'
;MPLLYALLVWALLAGLGMREPMPADEPRFVLAARTMVETGQWLFPHRGVELYAEKPPTFMWLQAASYLLVRDWQVAFLLPSLLAALLTLWLSGDLARRLWGRRAMPYAVFGLFVCLQFALQAKRAQIDMVLVAMTTLSLWALLRYLLEKPSPWLLALGTFAAGLGTVTKGVGFLPLLVFLPWLWVRWKSPRTLPAQRGVHVLAGVAGFLLGAGTWLLPMLATALSSSDPALQAYAREMLFKQTGTRYANAWHHVKPAWYYLQAMLTLWLPGVLLAPWLLPAWWRRVRRPDARHVLLLGWAALVLVFFSASPGKREVYIFPMLPALAVAAAPLLPGLLRRRAVRATLWSYMAVLTLVAGVLGTWLSTAPPERLHALLDGRGMDMATVAQLSRWLLGFAVVAIAAMVVARRHVAVALVAVTAALWTAYGMGFMPALSPDSSAKALMQRVGERIGPDAELAMLGWREQHLLQADRPVTDFGFKQPWADQWQHAHAWLLEAPAKRWLFLRSEAIGPCLDPAKVVDIGASNRRDWILAPGEAWIDGCDVPADWSANVSED
;
A
#
# COMPACT_ATOMS: atom_id res chain seq x y z
N MET A 1 22.20 15.77 14.25
CA MET A 1 20.99 16.00 13.43
C MET A 1 21.14 15.49 12.00
N PRO A 2 22.15 15.90 11.21
CA PRO A 2 22.31 15.41 9.82
C PRO A 2 22.36 13.88 9.72
N LEU A 3 23.10 13.23 10.62
CA LEU A 3 23.17 11.76 10.70
C LEU A 3 21.80 11.08 10.89
N LEU A 4 20.87 11.68 11.63
CA LEU A 4 19.53 11.11 11.83
C LEU A 4 18.68 11.19 10.56
N TYR A 5 18.82 12.27 9.79
CA TYR A 5 18.17 12.37 8.48
C TYR A 5 18.77 11.37 7.49
N ALA A 6 20.10 11.23 7.46
CA ALA A 6 20.76 10.23 6.63
C ALA A 6 20.30 8.81 6.99
N LEU A 7 20.23 8.49 8.29
CA LEU A 7 19.77 7.20 8.80
C LEU A 7 18.29 6.92 8.46
N LEU A 8 17.43 7.93 8.55
CA LEU A 8 16.04 7.85 8.10
C LEU A 8 15.95 7.54 6.61
N VAL A 9 16.67 8.30 5.79
CA VAL A 9 16.66 8.13 4.32
C VAL A 9 17.20 6.76 3.94
N TRP A 10 18.30 6.33 4.57
CA TRP A 10 18.85 4.99 4.44
C TRP A 10 17.81 3.92 4.76
N ALA A 11 17.13 4.03 5.91
CA ALA A 11 16.12 3.05 6.30
C ALA A 11 14.98 2.94 5.29
N LEU A 12 14.56 4.05 4.66
CA LEU A 12 13.54 4.03 3.61
C LEU A 12 14.06 3.41 2.29
N LEU A 13 15.33 3.65 1.94
CA LEU A 13 15.99 3.08 0.75
C LEU A 13 16.37 1.61 0.89
N ALA A 14 16.68 1.15 2.10
CA ALA A 14 17.18 -0.19 2.36
C ALA A 14 16.25 -1.27 1.76
N GLY A 15 16.76 -2.14 0.90
CA GLY A 15 15.95 -3.18 0.25
C GLY A 15 15.30 -2.80 -1.08
N LEU A 16 15.47 -1.55 -1.56
CA LEU A 16 15.01 -1.15 -2.89
C LEU A 16 15.75 -2.00 -3.94
N GLY A 17 15.00 -2.64 -4.85
CA GLY A 17 15.59 -3.53 -5.86
C GLY A 17 15.97 -4.93 -5.36
N MET A 18 15.61 -5.31 -4.12
CA MET A 18 15.98 -6.61 -3.55
C MET A 18 14.83 -7.61 -3.47
N ARG A 19 13.63 -7.27 -3.97
CA ARG A 19 12.45 -8.12 -3.93
C ARG A 19 11.53 -7.89 -5.12
N GLU A 20 10.71 -8.89 -5.36
CA GLU A 20 9.61 -8.84 -6.32
C GLU A 20 8.35 -8.21 -5.72
N PRO A 21 7.39 -7.79 -6.57
CA PRO A 21 6.04 -7.44 -6.16
C PRO A 21 5.34 -8.61 -5.47
N MET A 22 4.77 -8.38 -4.28
CA MET A 22 4.16 -9.43 -3.46
C MET A 22 2.67 -9.14 -3.15
N PRO A 23 1.82 -10.17 -3.02
CA PRO A 23 0.40 -10.05 -2.71
C PRO A 23 0.07 -9.22 -1.46
N ALA A 24 -1.14 -8.69 -1.36
CA ALA A 24 -2.27 -8.86 -2.28
C ALA A 24 -2.37 -7.77 -3.38
N ASP A 25 -1.69 -6.64 -3.20
CA ASP A 25 -1.93 -5.43 -4.00
C ASP A 25 -0.81 -5.12 -5.01
N GLU A 26 0.44 -5.48 -4.76
CA GLU A 26 1.55 -5.01 -5.60
C GLU A 26 1.56 -5.64 -7.01
N PRO A 27 1.36 -6.97 -7.19
CA PRO A 27 1.42 -7.59 -8.51
C PRO A 27 0.38 -7.04 -9.47
N ARG A 28 -0.85 -6.78 -9.01
CA ARG A 28 -1.91 -6.23 -9.87
C ARG A 28 -1.60 -4.82 -10.38
N PHE A 29 -0.99 -3.97 -9.55
CA PHE A 29 -0.63 -2.61 -9.95
C PHE A 29 0.57 -2.61 -10.89
N VAL A 30 1.58 -3.43 -10.58
CA VAL A 30 2.76 -3.58 -11.44
C VAL A 30 2.40 -4.19 -12.79
N LEU A 31 1.54 -5.21 -12.82
CA LEU A 31 1.06 -5.82 -14.06
C LEU A 31 0.33 -4.78 -14.93
N ALA A 32 -0.60 -4.00 -14.36
CA ALA A 32 -1.28 -2.94 -15.09
C ALA A 32 -0.31 -1.88 -15.60
N ALA A 33 0.67 -1.46 -14.79
CA ALA A 33 1.70 -0.50 -15.20
C ALA A 33 2.61 -1.06 -16.31
N ARG A 34 2.94 -2.36 -16.27
CA ARG A 34 3.69 -3.05 -17.30
C ARG A 34 2.93 -3.08 -18.62
N THR A 35 1.65 -3.45 -18.59
CA THR A 35 0.79 -3.43 -19.79
C THR A 35 0.69 -2.03 -20.39
N MET A 36 0.61 -0.96 -19.59
CA MET A 36 0.63 0.42 -20.10
C MET A 36 1.88 0.72 -20.93
N VAL A 37 3.05 0.28 -20.45
CA VAL A 37 4.34 0.48 -21.13
C VAL A 37 4.44 -0.36 -22.40
N GLU A 38 4.00 -1.62 -22.35
CA GLU A 38 4.09 -2.56 -23.47
C GLU A 38 3.12 -2.21 -24.61
N THR A 39 1.90 -1.78 -24.28
CA THR A 39 0.82 -1.56 -25.26
C THR A 39 0.64 -0.09 -25.66
N GLY A 40 1.15 0.84 -24.87
CA GLY A 40 0.83 2.27 -25.01
C GLY A 40 -0.59 2.64 -24.57
N GLN A 41 -1.37 1.72 -23.97
CA GLN A 41 -2.70 2.04 -23.45
C GLN A 41 -2.61 2.55 -22.00
N TRP A 42 -2.48 3.87 -21.84
CA TRP A 42 -2.37 4.51 -20.53
C TRP A 42 -3.73 4.93 -19.95
N LEU A 43 -4.77 5.09 -20.78
CA LEU A 43 -6.04 5.68 -20.34
C LEU A 43 -6.93 4.66 -19.62
N PHE A 44 -6.97 3.43 -20.14
CA PHE A 44 -7.77 2.32 -19.63
C PHE A 44 -6.86 1.17 -19.18
N PRO A 45 -6.59 1.03 -17.87
CA PRO A 45 -5.75 -0.05 -17.34
C PRO A 45 -6.28 -1.43 -17.71
N HIS A 46 -5.37 -2.35 -17.96
CA HIS A 46 -5.67 -3.76 -18.21
C HIS A 46 -5.08 -4.64 -17.10
N ARG A 47 -5.67 -5.82 -16.95
CA ARG A 47 -5.18 -6.93 -16.14
C ARG A 47 -5.36 -8.21 -16.96
N GLY A 48 -4.27 -8.74 -17.51
CA GLY A 48 -4.37 -9.75 -18.58
C GLY A 48 -5.09 -9.17 -19.79
N VAL A 49 -5.97 -9.96 -20.41
CA VAL A 49 -6.79 -9.50 -21.55
C VAL A 49 -7.94 -8.56 -21.16
N GLU A 50 -8.24 -8.39 -19.86
CA GLU A 50 -9.43 -7.64 -19.41
C GLU A 50 -9.13 -6.21 -18.96
N LEU A 51 -10.15 -5.35 -19.03
CA LEU A 51 -10.12 -4.01 -18.42
C LEU A 51 -10.16 -4.07 -16.88
N TYR A 52 -9.25 -3.30 -16.26
CA TYR A 52 -9.11 -3.19 -14.82
C TYR A 52 -9.87 -1.97 -14.26
N ALA A 53 -11.19 -2.12 -14.06
CA ALA A 53 -12.09 -1.07 -13.58
C ALA A 53 -12.17 -0.91 -12.03
N GLU A 54 -11.24 -1.50 -11.27
CA GLU A 54 -11.30 -1.44 -9.79
C GLU A 54 -10.65 -0.18 -9.20
N LYS A 55 -9.70 0.42 -9.91
CA LYS A 55 -8.95 1.62 -9.49
C LYS A 55 -8.62 2.50 -10.69
N PRO A 56 -8.65 3.83 -10.54
CA PRO A 56 -8.10 4.74 -11.54
C PRO A 56 -6.59 4.51 -11.79
N PRO A 57 -6.05 4.97 -12.93
CA PRO A 57 -4.69 4.63 -13.35
C PRO A 57 -3.59 5.44 -12.67
N THR A 58 -3.89 6.51 -11.94
CA THR A 58 -2.89 7.50 -11.49
C THR A 58 -1.70 6.89 -10.75
N PHE A 59 -1.92 5.86 -9.91
CA PHE A 59 -0.81 5.17 -9.26
C PHE A 59 0.03 4.32 -10.24
N MET A 60 -0.63 3.61 -11.14
CA MET A 60 0.02 2.79 -12.17
C MET A 60 0.78 3.67 -13.17
N TRP A 61 0.30 4.88 -13.48
CA TRP A 61 1.06 5.87 -14.25
C TRP A 61 2.39 6.22 -13.58
N LEU A 62 2.40 6.41 -12.26
CA LEU A 62 3.64 6.67 -11.53
C LEU A 62 4.59 5.48 -11.55
N GLN A 63 4.07 4.25 -11.46
CA GLN A 63 4.89 3.04 -11.57
C GLN A 63 5.44 2.85 -12.99
N ALA A 64 4.61 3.02 -14.01
CA ALA A 64 5.01 2.96 -15.42
C ALA A 64 6.06 4.03 -15.75
N ALA A 65 5.86 5.28 -15.30
CA ALA A 65 6.84 6.35 -15.45
C ALA A 65 8.16 6.03 -14.72
N SER A 66 8.08 5.45 -13.51
CA SER A 66 9.28 5.00 -12.78
C SER A 66 10.04 3.92 -13.55
N TYR A 67 9.33 3.00 -14.20
CA TYR A 67 9.94 1.99 -15.06
C TYR A 67 10.55 2.60 -16.33
N LEU A 68 9.91 3.58 -16.96
CA LEU A 68 10.50 4.26 -18.12
C LEU A 68 11.84 4.94 -17.80
N LEU A 69 12.04 5.38 -16.55
CA LEU A 69 13.27 6.00 -16.06
C LEU A 69 14.35 4.97 -15.67
N VAL A 70 13.98 3.91 -14.97
CA VAL A 70 14.95 2.97 -14.37
C VAL A 70 15.15 1.69 -15.19
N ARG A 71 14.12 1.27 -15.94
CA ARG A 71 14.09 0.04 -16.76
C ARG A 71 14.29 -1.26 -15.98
N ASP A 72 13.97 -1.24 -14.69
CA ASP A 72 13.97 -2.41 -13.81
C ASP A 72 12.72 -2.38 -12.92
N TRP A 73 11.87 -3.40 -13.04
CA TRP A 73 10.64 -3.51 -12.25
C TRP A 73 10.89 -3.71 -10.76
N GLN A 74 11.99 -4.36 -10.33
CA GLN A 74 12.31 -4.59 -8.92
C GLN A 74 12.63 -3.28 -8.17
N VAL A 75 13.10 -2.27 -8.90
CA VAL A 75 13.32 -0.92 -8.36
C VAL A 75 12.11 -0.04 -8.61
N ALA A 76 11.64 0.02 -9.87
CA ALA A 76 10.65 0.98 -10.32
C ALA A 76 9.33 0.93 -9.55
N PHE A 77 8.86 -0.26 -9.19
CA PHE A 77 7.54 -0.40 -8.57
C PHE A 77 7.43 0.23 -7.17
N LEU A 78 8.56 0.37 -6.47
CA LEU A 78 8.64 0.93 -5.11
C LEU A 78 8.94 2.43 -5.09
N LEU A 79 9.47 2.99 -6.19
CA LEU A 79 9.84 4.40 -6.26
C LEU A 79 8.69 5.35 -5.97
N PRO A 80 7.45 5.16 -6.47
CA PRO A 80 6.34 6.04 -6.13
C PRO A 80 6.06 6.14 -4.63
N SER A 81 6.09 5.00 -3.92
CA SER A 81 5.88 4.96 -2.47
C SER A 81 7.03 5.62 -1.69
N LEU A 82 8.28 5.37 -2.11
CA LEU A 82 9.45 6.01 -1.51
C LEU A 82 9.40 7.53 -1.66
N LEU A 83 9.16 8.02 -2.89
CA LEU A 83 9.09 9.46 -3.18
C LEU A 83 7.91 10.11 -2.46
N ALA A 84 6.75 9.44 -2.41
CA ALA A 84 5.60 9.88 -1.65
C ALA A 84 5.90 9.99 -0.14
N ALA A 85 6.64 9.04 0.43
CA ALA A 85 7.06 9.09 1.83
C ALA A 85 8.01 10.26 2.10
N LEU A 86 9.03 10.46 1.26
CA LEU A 86 9.96 11.59 1.37
C LEU A 86 9.22 12.94 1.26
N LEU A 87 8.31 13.06 0.30
CA LEU A 87 7.47 14.25 0.12
C LEU A 87 6.58 14.49 1.35
N THR A 88 5.95 13.44 1.89
CA THR A 88 5.12 13.53 3.10
C THR A 88 5.91 14.02 4.31
N LEU A 89 7.14 13.51 4.51
CA LEU A 89 8.01 13.95 5.60
C LEU A 89 8.44 15.41 5.41
N TRP A 90 8.83 15.80 4.20
CA TRP A 90 9.21 17.18 3.90
C TRP A 90 8.06 18.16 4.15
N LEU A 91 6.87 17.88 3.60
CA LEU A 91 5.67 18.70 3.79
C LEU A 91 5.25 18.78 5.27
N SER A 92 5.29 17.67 6.00
CA SER A 92 4.97 17.64 7.43
C SER A 92 5.98 18.45 8.25
N GLY A 93 7.27 18.31 7.95
CA GLY A 93 8.34 19.09 8.58
C GLY A 93 8.22 20.58 8.27
N ASP A 94 7.94 20.94 7.02
CA ASP A 94 7.76 22.32 6.58
C ASP A 94 6.53 22.97 7.23
N LEU A 95 5.41 22.25 7.26
CA LEU A 95 4.20 22.71 7.95
C LEU A 95 4.47 22.90 9.44
N ALA A 96 5.15 21.96 10.09
CA ALA A 96 5.51 22.09 11.51
C ALA A 96 6.45 23.29 11.77
N ARG A 97 7.42 23.51 10.89
CA ARG A 97 8.33 24.66 10.93
C ARG A 97 7.56 25.98 10.85
N ARG A 98 6.56 26.06 9.99
CA ARG A 98 5.77 27.28 9.80
C ARG A 98 4.79 27.52 10.95
N LEU A 99 4.11 26.47 11.41
CA LEU A 99 3.09 26.59 12.45
C LEU A 99 3.68 26.79 13.86
N TRP A 100 4.86 26.25 14.15
CA TRP A 100 5.46 26.24 15.50
C TRP A 100 6.94 26.62 15.57
N GLY A 101 7.54 27.00 14.44
CA GLY A 101 8.95 27.39 14.36
C GLY A 101 9.91 26.24 14.05
N ARG A 102 11.15 26.60 13.69
CA ARG A 102 12.20 25.68 13.20
C ARG A 102 12.50 24.51 14.13
N ARG A 103 12.36 24.70 15.45
CA ARG A 103 12.62 23.66 16.45
C ARG A 103 11.59 22.52 16.43
N ALA A 104 10.37 22.76 15.92
CA ALA A 104 9.31 21.74 15.85
C ALA A 104 9.46 20.79 14.65
N MET A 105 10.09 21.24 13.56
CA MET A 105 10.31 20.47 12.34
C MET A 105 10.82 19.03 12.57
N PRO A 106 11.95 18.81 13.30
CA PRO A 106 12.45 17.45 13.49
C PRO A 106 11.48 16.56 14.26
N TYR A 107 10.66 17.11 15.15
CA TYR A 107 9.69 16.33 15.92
C TYR A 107 8.50 15.86 15.06
N ALA A 108 8.09 16.64 14.06
CA ALA A 108 7.09 16.20 13.09
C ALA A 108 7.67 15.11 12.15
N VAL A 109 8.88 15.33 11.63
CA VAL A 109 9.53 14.39 10.70
C VAL A 109 9.84 13.06 11.39
N PHE A 110 10.61 13.10 12.48
CA PHE A 110 11.00 11.87 13.17
C PHE A 110 9.84 11.25 13.93
N GLY A 111 8.91 12.06 14.46
CA GLY A 111 7.68 11.56 15.09
C GLY A 111 6.79 10.79 14.13
N LEU A 112 6.72 11.20 12.86
CA LEU A 112 6.02 10.45 11.82
C LEU A 112 6.79 9.21 11.40
N PHE A 113 8.11 9.33 11.17
CA PHE A 113 8.96 8.22 10.74
C PHE A 113 8.96 7.03 11.72
N VAL A 114 8.96 7.29 13.03
CA VAL A 114 8.98 6.22 14.04
C VAL A 114 7.69 5.42 14.12
N CYS A 115 6.58 5.92 13.56
CA CYS A 115 5.34 5.18 13.50
C CYS A 115 5.43 4.04 12.48
N LEU A 116 5.18 2.80 12.91
CA LEU A 116 5.37 1.61 12.06
C LEU A 116 4.61 1.70 10.73
N GLN A 117 3.38 2.21 10.72
CA GLN A 117 2.56 2.32 9.51
C GLN A 117 3.24 3.17 8.43
N PHE A 118 3.94 4.23 8.83
CA PHE A 118 4.53 5.16 7.87
C PHE A 118 5.61 4.49 7.03
N ALA A 119 6.60 3.88 7.69
CA ALA A 119 7.70 3.22 7.00
C ALA A 119 7.27 1.89 6.35
N LEU A 120 6.25 1.20 6.88
CA LEU A 120 5.64 0.06 6.21
C LEU A 120 5.07 0.47 4.84
N GLN A 121 4.29 1.55 4.81
CA GLN A 121 3.68 2.03 3.58
C GLN A 121 4.69 2.65 2.62
N ALA A 122 5.77 3.26 3.12
CA ALA A 122 6.89 3.72 2.31
C ALA A 122 7.59 2.56 1.55
N LYS A 123 7.54 1.34 2.10
CA LYS A 123 8.19 0.13 1.55
C LYS A 123 7.24 -0.83 0.83
N ARG A 124 5.97 -0.45 0.69
CA ARG A 124 4.97 -1.21 -0.05
C ARG A 124 4.50 -0.41 -1.25
N ALA A 125 4.40 -1.05 -2.40
CA ALA A 125 3.90 -0.43 -3.62
C ALA A 125 2.36 -0.37 -3.63
N GLN A 126 1.78 0.25 -2.60
CA GLN A 126 0.34 0.44 -2.45
C GLN A 126 -0.05 1.89 -2.77
N ILE A 127 -1.21 2.06 -3.40
CA ILE A 127 -1.81 3.36 -3.74
C ILE A 127 -1.85 4.31 -2.52
N ASP A 128 -2.02 3.75 -1.33
CA ASP A 128 -2.19 4.48 -0.09
C ASP A 128 -1.04 5.43 0.28
N MET A 129 0.22 5.06 0.05
CA MET A 129 1.35 5.94 0.37
C MET A 129 1.34 7.20 -0.52
N VAL A 130 1.02 7.04 -1.81
CA VAL A 130 0.85 8.16 -2.75
C VAL A 130 -0.34 9.03 -2.37
N LEU A 131 -1.47 8.41 -1.99
CA LEU A 131 -2.62 9.15 -1.50
C LEU A 131 -2.30 9.97 -0.25
N VAL A 132 -1.49 9.43 0.67
CA VAL A 132 -1.03 10.17 1.85
C VAL A 132 -0.19 11.38 1.45
N ALA A 133 0.69 11.25 0.47
CA ALA A 133 1.47 12.40 -0.02
C ALA A 133 0.58 13.48 -0.65
N MET A 134 -0.41 13.09 -1.49
CA MET A 134 -1.37 14.02 -2.09
C MET A 134 -2.27 14.69 -1.02
N THR A 135 -2.73 13.92 -0.03
CA THR A 135 -3.49 14.43 1.12
C THR A 135 -2.65 15.43 1.92
N THR A 136 -1.39 15.10 2.17
CA THR A 136 -0.46 15.95 2.93
C THR A 136 -0.14 17.23 2.14
N LEU A 137 0.04 17.14 0.82
CA LEU A 137 0.23 18.31 -0.05
C LEU A 137 -1.01 19.22 -0.05
N SER A 138 -2.19 18.61 -0.14
CA SER A 138 -3.47 19.33 -0.05
C SER A 138 -3.57 20.08 1.28
N LEU A 139 -3.40 19.39 2.41
CA LEU A 139 -3.42 20.02 3.72
C LEU A 139 -2.32 21.05 3.92
N TRP A 140 -1.11 20.80 3.42
CA TRP A 140 -0.01 21.76 3.48
C TRP A 140 -0.41 23.06 2.78
N ALA A 141 -0.99 23.01 1.59
CA ALA A 141 -1.41 24.20 0.86
C ALA A 141 -2.64 24.87 1.51
N LEU A 142 -3.66 24.08 1.89
CA LEU A 142 -4.89 24.57 2.50
C LEU A 142 -4.64 25.18 3.89
N LEU A 143 -3.84 24.56 4.75
CA LEU A 143 -3.53 25.12 6.07
C LEU A 143 -2.73 26.41 5.95
N ARG A 144 -1.82 26.53 4.98
CA ARG A 144 -1.11 27.79 4.70
C ARG A 144 -2.08 28.87 4.20
N TYR A 145 -3.01 28.51 3.32
CA TYR A 145 -4.08 29.42 2.87
C TYR A 145 -4.95 29.91 4.04
N LEU A 146 -5.31 29.01 4.95
CA LEU A 146 -6.24 29.27 6.05
C LEU A 146 -5.59 29.94 7.27
N LEU A 147 -4.31 29.71 7.53
CA LEU A 147 -3.62 30.14 8.75
C LEU A 147 -2.49 31.17 8.53
N GLU A 148 -1.84 31.18 7.36
CA GLU A 148 -0.73 32.12 7.09
C GLU A 148 -1.20 33.28 6.21
N LYS A 149 -1.47 33.00 4.93
CA LYS A 149 -1.73 34.03 3.93
C LYS A 149 -2.73 33.50 2.89
N PRO A 150 -3.93 34.11 2.80
CA PRO A 150 -4.88 33.82 1.74
C PRO A 150 -4.24 34.09 0.37
N SER A 151 -4.21 33.06 -0.47
CA SER A 151 -3.63 33.10 -1.81
C SER A 151 -4.45 32.19 -2.73
N PRO A 152 -4.92 32.67 -3.90
CA PRO A 152 -5.66 31.84 -4.83
C PRO A 152 -4.82 30.66 -5.33
N TRP A 153 -3.50 30.84 -5.44
CA TRP A 153 -2.56 29.76 -5.79
C TRP A 153 -2.52 28.65 -4.75
N LEU A 154 -2.42 28.99 -3.45
CA LEU A 154 -2.43 27.97 -2.39
C LEU A 154 -3.75 27.23 -2.32
N LEU A 155 -4.87 27.94 -2.52
CA LEU A 155 -6.17 27.31 -2.56
C LEU A 155 -6.29 26.36 -3.77
N ALA A 156 -5.93 26.83 -4.97
CA ALA A 156 -5.94 26.02 -6.19
C ALA A 156 -5.02 24.80 -6.10
N LEU A 157 -3.79 24.95 -5.58
CA LEU A 157 -2.86 23.84 -5.38
C LEU A 157 -3.41 22.81 -4.38
N GLY A 158 -3.98 23.31 -3.27
CA GLY A 158 -4.58 22.45 -2.25
C GLY A 158 -5.76 21.65 -2.76
N THR A 159 -6.67 22.29 -3.49
CA THR A 159 -7.82 21.62 -4.08
C THR A 159 -7.45 20.76 -5.28
N PHE A 160 -6.43 21.14 -6.07
CA PHE A 160 -5.87 20.30 -7.13
C PHE A 160 -5.31 18.99 -6.59
N ALA A 161 -4.50 19.04 -5.53
CA ALA A 161 -3.99 17.82 -4.89
C ALA A 161 -5.12 16.92 -4.35
N ALA A 162 -6.22 17.50 -3.84
CA ALA A 162 -7.41 16.75 -3.42
C ALA A 162 -8.18 16.14 -4.61
N GLY A 163 -8.30 16.87 -5.73
CA GLY A 163 -8.91 16.39 -6.96
C GLY A 163 -8.13 15.24 -7.59
N LEU A 164 -6.81 15.41 -7.73
CA LEU A 164 -5.90 14.37 -8.22
C LEU A 164 -5.89 13.14 -7.30
N GLY A 165 -5.92 13.37 -5.97
CA GLY A 165 -6.12 12.32 -4.99
C GLY A 165 -7.42 11.56 -5.20
N THR A 166 -8.52 12.24 -5.55
CA THR A 166 -9.83 11.62 -5.80
C THR A 166 -9.80 10.65 -6.98
N VAL A 167 -9.10 11.01 -8.06
CA VAL A 167 -8.83 10.11 -9.21
C VAL A 167 -7.58 9.26 -9.04
N THR A 168 -7.04 9.17 -7.83
CA THR A 168 -6.06 8.14 -7.43
C THR A 168 -6.75 7.10 -6.55
N LYS A 169 -7.58 7.57 -5.62
CA LYS A 169 -8.48 6.79 -4.77
C LYS A 169 -9.68 7.66 -4.43
N GLY A 170 -10.90 7.16 -4.59
CA GLY A 170 -12.14 7.96 -4.49
C GLY A 170 -12.33 8.79 -3.19
N VAL A 171 -11.53 8.55 -2.16
CA VAL A 171 -11.51 9.30 -0.88
C VAL A 171 -10.50 10.46 -0.85
N GLY A 172 -9.83 10.78 -1.96
CA GLY A 172 -8.82 11.84 -2.00
C GLY A 172 -9.35 13.26 -1.78
N PHE A 173 -10.67 13.47 -1.81
CA PHE A 173 -11.32 14.75 -1.48
C PHE A 173 -11.30 15.08 0.03
N LEU A 174 -11.01 14.11 0.91
CA LEU A 174 -11.06 14.27 2.37
C LEU A 174 -10.28 15.47 2.94
N PRO A 175 -9.15 15.95 2.38
CA PRO A 175 -8.49 17.18 2.85
C PRO A 175 -9.41 18.40 2.87
N LEU A 176 -10.42 18.47 1.98
CA LEU A 176 -11.38 19.58 1.93
C LEU A 176 -12.24 19.67 3.20
N LEU A 177 -12.36 18.58 3.96
CA LEU A 177 -13.05 18.60 5.25
C LEU A 177 -12.41 19.56 6.26
N VAL A 178 -11.18 20.03 6.05
CA VAL A 178 -10.51 21.02 6.90
C VAL A 178 -11.25 22.37 6.94
N PHE A 179 -12.09 22.67 5.95
CA PHE A 179 -12.93 23.85 5.97
C PHE A 179 -13.98 23.81 7.09
N LEU A 180 -14.42 22.62 7.55
CA LEU A 180 -15.39 22.50 8.65
C LEU A 180 -14.84 22.99 10.01
N PRO A 181 -13.70 22.48 10.54
CA PRO A 181 -13.12 23.05 11.75
C PRO A 181 -12.66 24.49 11.55
N TRP A 182 -12.29 24.90 10.33
CA TRP A 182 -12.00 26.30 10.04
C TRP A 182 -13.22 27.22 10.19
N LEU A 183 -14.39 26.84 9.66
CA LEU A 183 -15.63 27.59 9.84
C LEU A 183 -15.98 27.73 11.33
N TRP A 184 -15.77 26.66 12.11
CA TRP A 184 -15.98 26.70 13.55
C TRP A 184 -15.04 27.69 14.26
N VAL A 185 -13.75 27.70 13.92
CA VAL A 185 -12.80 28.71 14.47
C VAL A 185 -13.19 30.12 14.03
N ARG A 186 -13.59 30.31 12.78
CA ARG A 186 -14.01 31.62 12.25
C ARG A 186 -15.22 32.17 13.00
N TRP A 187 -16.16 31.30 13.38
CA TRP A 187 -17.32 31.69 14.18
C TRP A 187 -16.95 32.00 15.64
N LYS A 188 -16.12 31.17 16.29
CA LYS A 188 -15.77 31.33 17.71
C LYS A 188 -14.69 32.36 17.99
N SER A 189 -13.77 32.59 17.05
CA SER A 189 -12.56 33.40 17.26
C SER A 189 -12.09 34.05 15.96
N PRO A 190 -12.92 34.92 15.33
CA PRO A 190 -12.65 35.47 14.00
C PRO A 190 -11.32 36.23 13.91
N ARG A 191 -10.88 36.88 15.00
CA ARG A 191 -9.62 37.64 15.07
C ARG A 191 -8.35 36.78 14.99
N THR A 192 -8.47 35.46 15.12
CA THR A 192 -7.33 34.53 15.09
C THR A 192 -6.97 34.05 13.69
N LEU A 193 -7.77 34.38 12.68
CA LEU A 193 -7.61 33.93 11.31
C LEU A 193 -7.33 35.11 10.36
N PRO A 194 -6.55 34.91 9.29
CA PRO A 194 -6.39 35.91 8.24
C PRO A 194 -7.73 36.25 7.55
N ALA A 195 -7.88 37.51 7.12
CA ALA A 195 -9.05 37.97 6.39
C ALA A 195 -9.13 37.30 5.00
N GLN A 196 -10.19 36.54 4.75
CA GLN A 196 -10.39 35.83 3.48
C GLN A 196 -11.16 36.69 2.47
N ARG A 197 -10.73 36.68 1.21
CA ARG A 197 -11.44 37.32 0.09
C ARG A 197 -12.28 36.27 -0.65
N GLY A 198 -13.57 36.57 -0.90
CA GLY A 198 -14.49 35.65 -1.57
C GLY A 198 -14.11 35.27 -3.00
N VAL A 199 -13.24 36.07 -3.65
CA VAL A 199 -12.82 35.88 -5.05
C VAL A 199 -11.96 34.63 -5.27
N HIS A 200 -11.36 34.05 -4.21
CA HIS A 200 -10.51 32.87 -4.36
C HIS A 200 -11.29 31.57 -4.63
N VAL A 201 -12.62 31.54 -4.42
CA VAL A 201 -13.43 30.32 -4.57
C VAL A 201 -13.31 29.74 -5.98
N LEU A 202 -13.28 30.59 -7.02
CA LEU A 202 -13.08 30.14 -8.40
C LEU A 202 -11.76 29.41 -8.59
N ALA A 203 -10.68 29.87 -7.96
CA ALA A 203 -9.38 29.19 -8.01
C ALA A 203 -9.43 27.82 -7.30
N GLY A 204 -10.17 27.72 -6.19
CA GLY A 204 -10.40 26.46 -5.50
C GLY A 204 -11.19 25.45 -6.32
N VAL A 205 -12.31 25.88 -6.92
CA VAL A 205 -13.14 25.04 -7.81
C VAL A 205 -12.33 24.61 -9.03
N ALA A 206 -11.66 25.54 -9.70
CA ALA A 206 -10.80 25.24 -10.85
C ALA A 206 -9.69 24.26 -10.48
N GLY A 207 -9.00 24.45 -9.35
CA GLY A 207 -7.98 23.53 -8.87
C GLY A 207 -8.50 22.10 -8.72
N PHE A 208 -9.64 21.92 -8.03
CA PHE A 208 -10.24 20.59 -7.85
C PHE A 208 -10.62 19.94 -9.19
N LEU A 209 -11.30 20.69 -10.05
CA LEU A 209 -11.74 20.20 -11.37
C LEU A 209 -10.56 19.83 -12.26
N LEU A 210 -9.47 20.59 -12.24
CA LEU A 210 -8.25 20.27 -12.98
C LEU A 210 -7.57 18.99 -12.44
N GLY A 211 -7.51 18.85 -11.10
CA GLY A 211 -6.93 17.67 -10.46
C GLY A 211 -7.73 16.40 -10.75
N ALA A 212 -9.04 16.43 -10.54
CA ALA A 212 -9.92 15.31 -10.85
C ALA A 212 -10.01 15.06 -12.37
N GLY A 213 -10.05 16.13 -13.15
CA GLY A 213 -10.15 16.10 -14.60
C GLY A 213 -8.89 15.57 -15.30
N THR A 214 -7.76 15.45 -14.60
CA THR A 214 -6.51 14.90 -15.15
C THR A 214 -6.72 13.52 -15.78
N TRP A 215 -7.58 12.69 -15.20
CA TRP A 215 -7.97 11.40 -15.78
C TRP A 215 -9.45 11.33 -16.12
N LEU A 216 -10.32 11.91 -15.29
CA LEU A 216 -11.77 11.74 -15.44
C LEU A 216 -12.28 12.33 -16.77
N LEU A 217 -11.76 13.48 -17.20
CA LEU A 217 -12.18 14.13 -18.43
C LEU A 217 -11.81 13.31 -19.69
N PRO A 218 -10.53 12.94 -19.93
CA PRO A 218 -10.19 12.15 -21.11
C PRO A 218 -10.85 10.78 -21.10
N MET A 219 -10.96 10.13 -19.93
CA MET A 219 -11.63 8.82 -19.84
C MET A 219 -13.10 8.91 -20.24
N LEU A 220 -13.84 9.89 -19.70
CA LEU A 220 -15.25 10.07 -20.06
C LEU A 220 -15.42 10.51 -21.51
N ALA A 221 -14.57 11.40 -22.02
CA ALA A 221 -14.62 11.82 -23.41
C ALA A 221 -14.45 10.64 -24.36
N THR A 222 -13.51 9.74 -24.10
CA THR A 222 -13.29 8.52 -24.91
C THR A 222 -14.39 7.49 -24.72
N ALA A 223 -14.85 7.26 -23.49
CA ALA A 223 -15.89 6.26 -23.23
C ALA A 223 -17.26 6.67 -23.82
N LEU A 224 -17.58 7.97 -23.82
CA LEU A 224 -18.84 8.49 -24.37
C LEU A 224 -18.83 8.63 -25.90
N SER A 225 -17.65 8.81 -26.51
CA SER A 225 -17.52 8.86 -27.97
C SER A 225 -17.35 7.47 -28.62
N SER A 226 -17.05 6.45 -27.82
CA SER A 226 -16.87 5.08 -28.31
C SER A 226 -18.18 4.28 -28.34
N SER A 227 -18.35 3.48 -29.39
CA SER A 227 -19.39 2.45 -29.47
C SER A 227 -19.01 1.14 -28.77
N ASP A 228 -17.80 1.03 -28.24
CA ASP A 228 -17.31 -0.17 -27.54
C ASP A 228 -18.04 -0.36 -26.19
N PRO A 229 -18.84 -1.44 -26.02
CA PRO A 229 -19.53 -1.73 -24.78
C PRO A 229 -18.59 -1.91 -23.59
N ALA A 230 -17.36 -2.39 -23.79
CA ALA A 230 -16.38 -2.62 -22.73
C ALA A 230 -15.93 -1.31 -22.07
N LEU A 231 -15.68 -0.26 -22.87
CA LEU A 231 -15.30 1.06 -22.35
C LEU A 231 -16.46 1.73 -21.60
N GLN A 232 -17.68 1.55 -22.10
CA GLN A 232 -18.89 2.06 -21.42
C GLN A 232 -19.14 1.33 -20.09
N ALA A 233 -18.94 0.00 -20.06
CA ALA A 233 -19.02 -0.80 -18.84
C ALA A 233 -17.96 -0.39 -17.82
N TYR A 234 -16.71 -0.18 -18.27
CA TYR A 234 -15.61 0.32 -17.45
C TYR A 234 -15.95 1.66 -16.78
N ALA A 235 -16.43 2.64 -17.55
CA ALA A 235 -16.78 3.96 -17.02
C ALA A 235 -17.89 3.87 -15.96
N ARG A 236 -18.92 3.04 -16.22
CA ARG A 236 -20.03 2.80 -15.29
C ARG A 236 -19.56 2.14 -13.99
N GLU A 237 -18.72 1.11 -14.09
CA GLU A 237 -18.18 0.40 -12.93
C GLU A 237 -17.35 1.34 -12.04
N MET A 238 -16.50 2.18 -12.65
CA MET A 238 -15.67 3.14 -11.91
C MET A 238 -16.50 4.22 -11.20
N LEU A 239 -17.46 4.82 -11.90
CA LEU A 239 -18.26 5.92 -11.37
C LEU A 239 -19.23 5.48 -10.28
N PHE A 240 -19.92 4.36 -10.47
CA PHE A 240 -21.06 4.00 -9.63
C PHE A 240 -20.76 2.85 -8.65
N LYS A 241 -20.13 1.77 -9.13
CA LYS A 241 -19.89 0.58 -8.33
C LYS A 241 -18.75 0.79 -7.33
N GLN A 242 -17.59 1.23 -7.79
CA GLN A 242 -16.40 1.38 -6.94
C GLN A 242 -16.45 2.61 -6.00
N THR A 243 -17.15 3.67 -6.38
CA THR A 243 -17.19 4.94 -5.61
C THR A 243 -18.40 5.02 -4.67
N GLY A 244 -19.59 4.56 -5.09
CA GLY A 244 -20.82 4.65 -4.30
C GLY A 244 -21.17 3.35 -3.57
N THR A 245 -21.36 2.26 -4.32
CA THR A 245 -21.89 1.01 -3.72
C THR A 245 -20.94 0.36 -2.72
N ARG A 246 -19.62 0.44 -2.95
CA ARG A 246 -18.61 -0.14 -2.05
C ARG A 246 -18.50 0.57 -0.70
N TYR A 247 -18.85 1.86 -0.64
CA TYR A 247 -18.85 2.65 0.61
C TYR A 247 -20.14 2.43 1.41
N ALA A 248 -21.29 2.36 0.72
CA ALA A 248 -22.61 2.20 1.33
C ALA A 248 -22.93 0.74 1.71
N ASN A 249 -22.56 -0.23 0.86
CA ASN A 249 -22.81 -1.66 1.03
C ASN A 249 -21.48 -2.40 0.87
N ALA A 250 -20.73 -2.59 1.96
CA ALA A 250 -19.46 -3.32 1.90
C ALA A 250 -19.70 -4.83 1.96
N TRP A 251 -19.32 -5.54 0.90
CA TRP A 251 -19.43 -7.01 0.77
C TRP A 251 -18.16 -7.73 1.25
N HIS A 252 -17.04 -6.99 1.39
CA HIS A 252 -15.75 -7.50 1.87
C HIS A 252 -15.18 -6.59 2.97
N HIS A 253 -14.38 -7.18 3.87
CA HIS A 253 -13.74 -6.50 5.02
C HIS A 253 -14.71 -5.82 5.99
N VAL A 254 -15.86 -6.44 6.28
CA VAL A 254 -16.72 -5.98 7.38
C VAL A 254 -15.97 -6.15 8.71
N LYS A 255 -15.83 -5.05 9.45
CA LYS A 255 -15.08 -5.01 10.71
C LYS A 255 -15.83 -4.19 11.77
N PRO A 256 -15.64 -4.49 13.06
CA PRO A 256 -16.35 -3.81 14.15
C PRO A 256 -16.02 -2.32 14.23
N ALA A 257 -16.85 -1.55 14.93
CA ALA A 257 -16.69 -0.09 15.07
C ALA A 257 -15.34 0.33 15.68
N TRP A 258 -14.78 -0.48 16.60
CA TRP A 258 -13.48 -0.23 17.23
C TRP A 258 -12.26 -0.68 16.42
N TYR A 259 -12.45 -1.15 15.17
CA TYR A 259 -11.35 -1.66 14.34
C TYR A 259 -10.20 -0.67 14.17
N TYR A 260 -10.50 0.61 13.99
CA TYR A 260 -9.45 1.64 13.85
C TYR A 260 -8.67 1.87 15.14
N LEU A 261 -9.25 1.62 16.32
CA LEU A 261 -8.50 1.66 17.58
C LEU A 261 -7.44 0.55 17.59
N GLN A 262 -7.79 -0.66 17.14
CA GLN A 262 -6.81 -1.76 16.99
C GLN A 262 -5.70 -1.40 15.98
N ALA A 263 -6.07 -0.80 14.84
CA ALA A 263 -5.09 -0.35 13.84
C ALA A 263 -4.12 0.70 14.42
N MET A 264 -4.62 1.67 15.19
CA MET A 264 -3.77 2.66 15.86
C MET A 264 -2.86 2.01 16.92
N LEU A 265 -3.41 1.14 17.77
CA LEU A 265 -2.67 0.49 18.86
C LEU A 265 -1.55 -0.44 18.38
N THR A 266 -1.59 -0.85 17.11
CA THR A 266 -0.59 -1.74 16.50
C THR A 266 0.32 -1.00 15.53
N LEU A 267 -0.24 -0.35 14.52
CA LEU A 267 0.52 0.25 13.42
C LEU A 267 1.02 1.66 13.73
N TRP A 268 0.45 2.37 14.71
CA TRP A 268 0.95 3.69 15.11
C TRP A 268 1.90 3.62 16.29
N LEU A 269 2.38 2.42 16.65
CA LEU A 269 3.46 2.28 17.61
C LEU A 269 4.74 2.95 17.07
N PRO A 270 5.52 3.62 17.94
CA PRO A 270 5.23 3.91 19.35
C PRO A 270 4.44 5.20 19.55
N GLY A 271 4.13 5.97 18.49
CA GLY A 271 3.44 7.26 18.60
C GLY A 271 2.14 7.21 19.39
N VAL A 272 1.34 6.16 19.24
CA VAL A 272 0.11 5.94 20.01
C VAL A 272 0.35 5.78 21.51
N LEU A 273 1.52 5.30 21.94
CA LEU A 273 1.86 5.17 23.36
C LEU A 273 1.95 6.52 24.06
N LEU A 274 2.09 7.62 23.30
CA LEU A 274 2.13 8.97 23.84
C LEU A 274 0.71 9.56 24.05
N ALA A 275 -0.34 8.85 23.63
CA ALA A 275 -1.74 9.30 23.75
C ALA A 275 -2.13 9.76 25.17
N PRO A 276 -1.73 9.09 26.28
CA PRO A 276 -2.06 9.54 27.64
C PRO A 276 -1.58 10.96 27.97
N TRP A 277 -0.52 11.44 27.32
CA TRP A 277 0.00 12.80 27.50
C TRP A 277 -0.42 13.76 26.38
N LEU A 278 -0.57 13.27 25.15
CA LEU A 278 -0.97 14.07 24.00
C LEU A 278 -2.44 14.44 24.05
N LEU A 279 -3.35 13.50 24.33
CA LEU A 279 -4.80 13.75 24.30
C LEU A 279 -5.21 14.86 25.29
N PRO A 280 -4.77 14.88 26.57
CA PRO A 280 -5.11 15.99 27.48
C PRO A 280 -4.48 17.32 27.08
N ALA A 281 -3.29 17.30 26.47
CA ALA A 281 -2.62 18.52 25.99
C ALA A 281 -3.32 19.10 24.75
N TRP A 282 -3.73 18.26 23.82
CA TRP A 282 -4.53 18.60 22.66
C TRP A 282 -5.91 19.11 23.06
N TRP A 283 -6.60 18.43 23.97
CA TRP A 283 -7.90 18.87 24.47
C TRP A 283 -7.86 20.29 25.04
N ARG A 284 -6.84 20.62 25.85
CA ARG A 284 -6.67 21.99 26.38
C ARG A 284 -6.46 23.05 25.28
N ARG A 285 -5.77 22.69 24.19
CA ARG A 285 -5.53 23.58 23.03
C ARG A 285 -6.77 23.73 22.14
N VAL A 286 -7.60 22.70 22.01
CA VAL A 286 -8.87 22.77 21.28
C VAL A 286 -9.89 23.57 22.07
N ARG A 287 -9.96 23.38 23.40
CA ARG A 287 -10.83 24.18 24.30
C ARG A 287 -10.48 25.67 24.32
N ARG A 288 -9.20 26.01 24.13
CA ARG A 288 -8.72 27.38 23.95
C ARG A 288 -8.42 27.59 22.47
N PRO A 289 -9.43 27.88 21.62
CA PRO A 289 -9.50 27.56 20.19
C PRO A 289 -8.26 27.98 19.37
N ASP A 290 -7.14 27.28 19.56
CA ASP A 290 -5.91 27.49 18.81
C ASP A 290 -6.16 26.94 17.42
N ALA A 291 -6.34 27.84 16.47
CA ALA A 291 -6.71 27.52 15.10
C ALA A 291 -5.87 26.38 14.52
N ARG A 292 -4.56 26.36 14.80
CA ARG A 292 -3.65 25.34 14.28
C ARG A 292 -4.02 23.94 14.78
N HIS A 293 -4.27 23.81 16.08
CA HIS A 293 -4.64 22.52 16.68
C HIS A 293 -6.05 22.12 16.29
N VAL A 294 -6.98 23.07 16.25
CA VAL A 294 -8.38 22.81 15.88
C VAL A 294 -8.48 22.31 14.45
N LEU A 295 -7.78 22.93 13.49
CA LEU A 295 -7.82 22.49 12.10
C LEU A 295 -7.17 21.11 11.92
N LEU A 296 -5.97 20.88 12.48
CA LEU A 296 -5.27 19.60 12.36
C LEU A 296 -6.03 18.44 13.02
N LEU A 297 -6.45 18.62 14.27
CA LEU A 297 -7.10 17.57 15.06
C LEU A 297 -8.57 17.41 14.68
N GLY A 298 -9.26 18.50 14.36
CA GLY A 298 -10.64 18.46 13.88
C GLY A 298 -10.75 17.76 12.53
N TRP A 299 -9.81 18.03 11.61
CA TRP A 299 -9.74 17.29 10.35
C TRP A 299 -9.43 15.80 10.57
N ALA A 300 -8.44 15.47 11.41
CA ALA A 300 -8.13 14.08 11.74
C ALA A 300 -9.33 13.34 12.34
N ALA A 301 -10.08 13.99 13.24
CA ALA A 301 -11.31 13.45 13.80
C ALA A 301 -12.39 13.20 12.73
N LEU A 302 -12.56 14.12 11.78
CA LEU A 302 -13.50 13.94 10.67
C LEU A 302 -13.12 12.78 9.76
N VAL A 303 -11.83 12.58 9.46
CA VAL A 303 -11.34 11.41 8.72
C VAL A 303 -11.65 10.12 9.48
N LEU A 304 -11.38 10.09 10.79
CA LEU A 304 -11.69 8.93 11.63
C LEU A 304 -13.19 8.63 11.62
N VAL A 305 -14.05 9.63 11.79
CA VAL A 305 -15.51 9.48 11.78
C VAL A 305 -15.99 8.97 10.42
N PHE A 306 -15.51 9.57 9.32
CA PHE A 306 -15.85 9.17 7.96
C PHE A 306 -15.58 7.68 7.73
N PHE A 307 -14.37 7.21 8.04
CA PHE A 307 -14.03 5.81 7.82
C PHE A 307 -14.68 4.86 8.84
N SER A 308 -14.93 5.32 10.07
CA SER A 308 -15.61 4.51 11.09
C SER A 308 -17.08 4.28 10.76
N ALA A 309 -17.72 5.22 10.05
CA ALA A 309 -19.09 5.12 9.59
C ALA A 309 -19.27 4.08 8.47
N SER A 310 -18.23 3.75 7.70
CA SER A 310 -18.31 2.73 6.65
C SER A 310 -18.19 1.31 7.23
N PRO A 311 -19.02 0.34 6.78
CA PRO A 311 -18.90 -1.05 7.20
C PRO A 311 -17.59 -1.70 6.74
N GLY A 312 -17.09 -1.37 5.54
CA GLY A 312 -15.85 -1.91 4.98
C GLY A 312 -14.63 -1.15 5.49
N LYS A 313 -13.77 -1.83 6.28
CA LYS A 313 -12.61 -1.17 6.92
C LYS A 313 -11.30 -1.88 6.58
N ARG A 314 -10.28 -1.08 6.26
CA ARG A 314 -8.88 -1.51 6.15
C ARG A 314 -8.01 -0.59 7.00
N GLU A 315 -7.01 -1.15 7.66
CA GLU A 315 -6.15 -0.46 8.61
C GLU A 315 -5.44 0.76 8.01
N VAL A 316 -5.21 0.74 6.69
CA VAL A 316 -4.58 1.82 5.94
C VAL A 316 -5.47 3.03 5.70
N TYR A 317 -6.81 2.91 5.80
CA TYR A 317 -7.73 4.00 5.44
C TYR A 317 -7.56 5.25 6.32
N ILE A 318 -7.21 5.09 7.59
CA ILE A 318 -6.95 6.20 8.51
C ILE A 318 -5.50 6.72 8.45
N PHE A 319 -4.62 6.10 7.67
CA PHE A 319 -3.23 6.51 7.54
C PHE A 319 -3.06 7.99 7.13
N PRO A 320 -3.88 8.58 6.23
CA PRO A 320 -3.75 9.98 5.85
C PRO A 320 -3.85 10.98 7.01
N MET A 321 -4.47 10.62 8.14
CA MET A 321 -4.50 11.51 9.30
C MET A 321 -3.23 11.50 10.16
N LEU A 322 -2.40 10.46 10.05
CA LEU A 322 -1.20 10.31 10.87
C LEU A 322 -0.17 11.46 10.69
N PRO A 323 0.13 11.95 9.45
CA PRO A 323 0.98 13.14 9.28
C PRO A 323 0.45 14.38 10.00
N ALA A 324 -0.86 14.66 9.92
CA ALA A 324 -1.48 15.79 10.60
C ALA A 324 -1.37 15.68 12.12
N LEU A 325 -1.53 14.48 12.68
CA LEU A 325 -1.34 14.20 14.11
C LEU A 325 0.13 14.36 14.54
N ALA A 326 1.09 13.89 13.74
CA ALA A 326 2.51 14.05 14.01
C ALA A 326 2.93 15.53 14.01
N VAL A 327 2.38 16.29 13.05
CA VAL A 327 2.46 17.74 12.99
C VAL A 327 1.87 18.28 14.30
N ALA A 328 0.60 18.04 14.64
CA ALA A 328 -0.03 18.55 15.88
C ALA A 328 0.69 18.16 17.20
N ALA A 329 1.42 17.04 17.23
CA ALA A 329 2.23 16.62 18.37
C ALA A 329 3.55 17.41 18.49
N ALA A 330 4.13 17.84 17.37
CA ALA A 330 5.48 18.42 17.29
C ALA A 330 5.82 19.50 18.33
N PRO A 331 4.96 20.51 18.62
CA PRO A 331 5.29 21.54 19.62
C PRO A 331 5.25 21.02 21.07
N LEU A 332 4.66 19.86 21.32
CA LEU A 332 4.53 19.24 22.65
C LEU A 332 5.67 18.27 22.96
N LEU A 333 6.20 17.60 21.93
CA LEU A 333 7.22 16.56 22.07
C LEU A 333 8.49 17.00 22.83
N PRO A 334 9.07 18.20 22.64
CA PRO A 334 10.24 18.63 23.41
C PRO A 334 10.03 18.57 24.93
N GLY A 335 8.84 18.97 25.40
CA GLY A 335 8.49 18.94 26.81
C GLY A 335 8.11 17.55 27.30
N LEU A 336 7.39 16.77 26.49
CA LEU A 336 6.98 15.41 26.83
C LEU A 336 8.19 14.47 26.96
N LEU A 337 9.16 14.56 26.06
CA LEU A 337 10.36 13.71 26.06
C LEU A 337 11.29 13.94 27.25
N ARG A 338 11.10 15.02 28.03
CA ARG A 338 11.79 15.25 29.31
C ARG A 338 11.13 14.51 30.47
N ARG A 339 9.87 14.09 30.35
CA ARG A 339 9.14 13.42 31.43
C ARG A 339 9.66 11.99 31.62
N ARG A 340 9.90 11.60 32.88
CA ARG A 340 10.38 10.25 33.25
C ARG A 340 9.46 9.16 32.72
N ALA A 341 8.15 9.31 32.87
CA ALA A 341 7.17 8.31 32.44
C ALA A 341 7.21 8.10 30.90
N VAL A 342 7.22 9.18 30.11
CA VAL A 342 7.32 9.10 28.64
C VAL A 342 8.62 8.42 28.22
N ARG A 343 9.75 8.78 28.85
CA ARG A 343 11.04 8.13 28.59
C ARG A 343 10.99 6.64 28.92
N ALA A 344 10.44 6.28 30.08
CA ALA A 344 10.30 4.89 30.49
C ALA A 344 9.45 4.09 29.49
N THR A 345 8.29 4.62 29.07
CA THR A 345 7.43 3.97 28.07
C THR A 345 8.16 3.71 26.75
N LEU A 346 8.90 4.70 26.24
CA LEU A 346 9.65 4.54 24.99
C LEU A 346 10.83 3.56 25.13
N TRP A 347 11.54 3.58 26.26
CA TRP A 347 12.60 2.60 26.55
C TRP A 347 12.04 1.18 26.67
N SER A 348 10.92 1.01 27.37
CA SER A 348 10.24 -0.29 27.50
C SER A 348 9.77 -0.81 26.13
N TYR A 349 9.21 0.06 25.28
CA TYR A 349 8.83 -0.33 23.92
C TYR A 349 10.03 -0.86 23.11
N MET A 350 11.15 -0.12 23.09
CA MET A 350 12.34 -0.56 22.38
C MET A 350 12.93 -1.84 22.98
N ALA A 351 12.94 -1.97 24.32
CA ALA A 351 13.41 -3.15 25.00
C ALA A 351 12.57 -4.39 24.67
N VAL A 352 11.24 -4.28 24.68
CA VAL A 352 10.32 -5.37 24.30
C VAL A 352 10.52 -5.75 22.84
N LEU A 353 10.57 -4.77 21.93
CA LEU A 353 10.80 -5.03 20.50
C LEU A 353 12.11 -5.77 20.26
N THR A 354 13.18 -5.32 20.92
CA THR A 354 14.52 -5.90 20.81
C THR A 354 14.58 -7.31 21.43
N LEU A 355 13.95 -7.50 22.59
CA LEU A 355 13.85 -8.79 23.26
C LEU A 355 13.06 -9.80 22.42
N VAL A 356 11.89 -9.41 21.91
CA VAL A 356 11.06 -10.29 21.07
C VAL A 356 11.81 -10.70 19.81
N ALA A 357 12.50 -9.76 19.15
CA ALA A 357 13.32 -10.08 17.99
C ALA A 357 14.48 -11.03 18.33
N GLY A 358 15.18 -10.79 19.45
CA GLY A 358 16.27 -11.66 19.91
C GLY A 358 15.80 -13.07 20.27
N VAL A 359 14.68 -13.18 21.00
CA VAL A 359 14.07 -14.47 21.39
C VAL A 359 13.58 -15.22 20.15
N LEU A 360 12.85 -14.56 19.25
CA LEU A 360 12.36 -15.19 18.03
C LEU A 360 13.51 -15.61 17.11
N GLY A 361 14.53 -14.76 16.94
CA GLY A 361 15.72 -15.09 16.16
C GLY A 361 16.46 -16.31 16.72
N THR A 362 16.65 -16.36 18.04
CA THR A 362 17.29 -17.49 18.73
C THR A 362 16.45 -18.76 18.61
N TRP A 363 15.13 -18.65 18.79
CA TRP A 363 14.22 -19.76 18.65
C TRP A 363 14.24 -20.34 17.23
N LEU A 364 14.19 -19.50 16.19
CA LEU A 364 14.31 -19.97 14.80
C LEU A 364 15.66 -20.65 14.51
N SER A 365 16.75 -20.26 15.17
CA SER A 365 18.06 -20.90 15.02
C SER A 365 18.21 -22.23 15.76
N THR A 366 17.39 -22.48 16.79
CA THR A 366 17.55 -23.62 17.71
C THR A 366 16.35 -24.58 17.72
N ALA A 367 15.25 -24.22 17.05
CA ALA A 367 14.05 -25.03 16.99
C ALA A 367 14.31 -26.38 16.29
N PRO A 368 13.72 -27.48 16.76
CA PRO A 368 13.81 -28.78 16.09
C PRO A 368 13.33 -28.68 14.63
N PRO A 369 14.02 -29.34 13.67
CA PRO A 369 13.66 -29.29 12.26
C PRO A 369 12.20 -29.67 12.01
N GLU A 370 11.66 -30.66 12.72
CA GLU A 370 10.26 -31.09 12.58
C GLU A 370 9.25 -29.96 12.82
N ARG A 371 9.47 -29.13 13.85
CA ARG A 371 8.60 -27.99 14.14
C ARG A 371 8.72 -26.88 13.09
N LEU A 372 9.91 -26.70 12.54
CA LEU A 372 10.12 -25.74 11.46
C LEU A 372 9.43 -26.22 10.19
N HIS A 373 9.61 -27.47 9.78
CA HIS A 373 8.90 -28.06 8.64
C HIS A 373 7.38 -27.91 8.79
N ALA A 374 6.82 -28.20 9.97
CA ALA A 374 5.38 -28.01 10.22
C ALA A 374 4.91 -26.55 10.08
N LEU A 375 5.77 -25.56 10.34
CA LEU A 375 5.45 -24.14 10.11
C LEU A 375 5.58 -23.71 8.64
N LEU A 376 6.49 -24.36 7.91
CA LEU A 376 6.76 -24.10 6.50
C LEU A 376 5.79 -24.84 5.57
N ASP A 377 5.13 -25.88 6.08
CA ASP A 377 4.22 -26.73 5.30
C ASP A 377 3.13 -25.91 4.59
N GLY A 378 2.95 -26.20 3.29
CA GLY A 378 2.08 -25.46 2.38
C GLY A 378 2.48 -24.00 2.07
N ARG A 379 3.57 -23.48 2.64
CA ARG A 379 4.03 -22.08 2.39
C ARG A 379 5.10 -21.96 1.31
N GLY A 380 5.68 -23.08 0.89
CA GLY A 380 6.73 -23.13 -0.13
C GLY A 380 8.09 -22.59 0.32
N MET A 381 8.24 -22.21 1.60
CA MET A 381 9.49 -21.69 2.15
C MET A 381 10.46 -22.83 2.50
N ASP A 382 11.75 -22.62 2.25
CA ASP A 382 12.80 -23.55 2.61
C ASP A 382 13.45 -23.21 3.98
N MET A 383 14.33 -24.10 4.43
CA MET A 383 15.10 -23.92 5.67
C MET A 383 16.14 -22.79 5.56
N ALA A 384 16.58 -22.42 4.35
CA ALA A 384 17.52 -21.33 4.13
C ALA A 384 16.87 -19.97 4.41
N THR A 385 15.61 -19.79 4.01
CA THR A 385 14.77 -18.63 4.34
C THR A 385 14.62 -18.49 5.86
N VAL A 386 14.33 -19.58 6.57
CA VAL A 386 14.26 -19.55 8.05
C VAL A 386 15.58 -19.13 8.68
N ALA A 387 16.70 -19.68 8.23
CA ALA A 387 18.02 -19.33 8.73
C ALA A 387 18.37 -17.86 8.45
N GLN A 388 17.98 -17.33 7.28
CA GLN A 388 18.16 -15.92 6.94
C GLN A 388 17.32 -15.00 7.85
N LEU A 389 16.04 -15.32 8.05
CA LEU A 389 15.15 -14.59 8.96
C LEU A 389 15.73 -14.56 10.39
N SER A 390 16.21 -15.69 10.88
CA SER A 390 16.87 -15.80 12.19
C SER A 390 18.07 -14.85 12.30
N ARG A 391 19.01 -14.90 11.34
CA ARG A 391 20.21 -14.03 11.33
C ARG A 391 19.85 -12.54 11.34
N TRP A 392 18.86 -12.14 10.54
CA TRP A 392 18.42 -10.73 10.49
C TRP A 392 17.69 -10.28 11.76
N LEU A 393 16.92 -11.15 12.41
CA LEU A 393 16.30 -10.86 13.71
C LEU A 393 17.36 -10.65 14.81
N LEU A 394 18.36 -11.54 14.86
CA LEU A 394 19.48 -11.43 15.81
C LEU A 394 20.33 -10.19 15.52
N GLY A 395 20.66 -9.94 14.25
CA GLY A 395 21.41 -8.75 13.82
C GLY A 395 20.68 -7.46 14.18
N PHE A 396 19.37 -7.39 13.94
CA PHE A 396 18.54 -6.28 14.38
C PHE A 396 18.61 -6.10 15.91
N ALA A 397 18.49 -7.19 16.68
CA ALA A 397 18.53 -7.11 18.14
C ALA A 397 19.88 -6.56 18.64
N VAL A 398 21.00 -7.02 18.09
CA VAL A 398 22.34 -6.52 18.43
C VAL A 398 22.49 -5.03 18.10
N VAL A 399 22.10 -4.61 16.89
CA VAL A 399 22.17 -3.20 16.47
C VAL A 399 21.25 -2.32 17.33
N ALA A 400 20.06 -2.82 17.68
CA ALA A 400 19.12 -2.11 18.54
C ALA A 400 19.69 -1.92 19.96
N ILE A 401 20.28 -2.96 20.56
CA ILE A 401 20.97 -2.87 21.86
C ILE A 401 22.11 -1.84 21.78
N ALA A 402 22.96 -1.91 20.76
CA ALA A 402 24.06 -0.97 20.58
C ALA A 402 23.55 0.48 20.46
N ALA A 403 22.52 0.72 19.65
CA ALA A 403 21.90 2.04 19.49
C ALA A 403 21.31 2.55 20.82
N MET A 404 20.64 1.68 21.58
CA MET A 404 20.08 1.97 22.89
C MET A 404 21.17 2.33 23.92
N VAL A 405 22.30 1.61 23.93
CA VAL A 405 23.44 1.87 24.82
C VAL A 405 24.14 3.18 24.47
N VAL A 406 24.46 3.40 23.19
CA VAL A 406 25.13 4.63 22.71
C VAL A 406 24.26 5.85 22.97
N ALA A 407 22.96 5.78 22.70
CA ALA A 407 22.00 6.87 22.88
C ALA A 407 21.27 6.82 24.23
N ARG A 408 21.82 6.17 25.28
CA ARG A 408 21.19 6.01 26.61
C ARG A 408 20.72 7.31 27.28
N ARG A 409 21.35 8.44 26.94
CA ARG A 409 20.99 9.79 27.43
C ARG A 409 19.91 10.48 26.59
N HIS A 410 19.63 9.99 25.38
CA HIS A 410 18.78 10.63 24.38
C HIS A 410 17.76 9.64 23.79
N VAL A 411 16.64 9.41 24.48
CA VAL A 411 15.62 8.41 24.08
C VAL A 411 15.10 8.61 22.65
N ALA A 412 14.97 9.85 22.18
CA ALA A 412 14.50 10.14 20.82
C ALA A 412 15.52 9.73 19.75
N VAL A 413 16.81 9.89 20.04
CA VAL A 413 17.90 9.45 19.15
C VAL A 413 17.93 7.93 19.09
N ALA A 414 17.86 7.27 20.26
CA ALA A 414 17.77 5.81 20.34
C ALA A 414 16.58 5.28 19.55
N LEU A 415 15.40 5.89 19.72
CA LEU A 415 14.18 5.48 19.03
C LEU A 415 14.31 5.59 17.51
N VAL A 416 14.79 6.72 16.98
CA VAL A 416 14.99 6.88 15.54
C VAL A 416 15.99 5.83 15.01
N ALA A 417 17.06 5.56 15.76
CA ALA A 417 18.07 4.59 15.36
C ALA A 417 17.55 3.15 15.38
N VAL A 418 16.80 2.75 16.41
CA VAL A 418 16.15 1.43 16.50
C VAL A 418 15.10 1.26 15.40
N THR A 419 14.27 2.28 15.15
CA THR A 419 13.33 2.27 14.02
C THR A 419 14.06 2.11 12.69
N ALA A 420 15.15 2.84 12.47
CA ALA A 420 15.92 2.73 11.24
C ALA A 420 16.56 1.34 11.07
N ALA A 421 17.08 0.75 12.15
CA ALA A 421 17.60 -0.61 12.15
C ALA A 421 16.49 -1.63 11.81
N LEU A 422 15.28 -1.46 12.37
CA LEU A 422 14.13 -2.30 12.08
C LEU A 422 13.79 -2.28 10.59
N TRP A 423 13.67 -1.08 10.00
CA TRP A 423 13.31 -0.95 8.59
C TRP A 423 14.43 -1.31 7.63
N THR A 424 15.69 -1.23 8.07
CA THR A 424 16.84 -1.77 7.34
C THR A 424 16.77 -3.30 7.32
N ALA A 425 16.56 -3.95 8.47
CA ALA A 425 16.40 -5.41 8.55
C ALA A 425 15.17 -5.90 7.77
N TYR A 426 14.05 -5.17 7.86
CA TYR A 426 12.86 -5.45 7.05
C TYR A 426 13.15 -5.39 5.55
N GLY A 427 13.80 -4.32 5.09
CA GLY A 427 14.04 -4.09 3.68
C GLY A 427 15.12 -4.98 3.06
N MET A 428 16.28 -5.11 3.71
CA MET A 428 17.43 -5.85 3.16
C MET A 428 17.45 -7.33 3.57
N GLY A 429 16.70 -7.68 4.61
CA GLY A 429 16.69 -9.02 5.19
C GLY A 429 15.38 -9.76 5.00
N PHE A 430 14.34 -9.31 5.68
CA PHE A 430 13.08 -10.06 5.75
C PHE A 430 12.36 -10.12 4.41
N MET A 431 12.22 -8.99 3.73
CA MET A 431 11.45 -8.94 2.48
C MET A 431 12.12 -9.71 1.33
N PRO A 432 13.44 -9.60 1.09
CA PRO A 432 14.13 -10.40 0.08
C PRO A 432 14.07 -11.90 0.38
N ALA A 433 14.21 -12.30 1.66
CA ALA A 433 14.12 -13.70 2.06
C ALA A 433 12.74 -14.32 1.78
N LEU A 434 11.66 -13.55 1.99
CA LEU A 434 10.29 -14.00 1.77
C LEU A 434 9.82 -13.84 0.31
N SER A 435 10.56 -13.11 -0.50
CA SER A 435 10.13 -12.69 -1.83
C SER A 435 9.87 -13.86 -2.78
N PRO A 436 10.79 -14.83 -2.96
CA PRO A 436 10.62 -15.89 -3.96
C PRO A 436 9.34 -16.70 -3.74
N ASP A 437 9.01 -16.95 -2.47
CA ASP A 437 7.88 -17.79 -2.06
C ASP A 437 6.55 -17.04 -2.12
N SER A 438 6.57 -15.74 -1.79
CA SER A 438 5.36 -14.92 -1.71
C SER A 438 4.95 -14.32 -3.06
N SER A 439 5.89 -14.03 -3.96
CA SER A 439 5.61 -13.37 -5.25
C SER A 439 5.22 -14.34 -6.38
N ALA A 440 5.17 -15.65 -6.12
CA ALA A 440 5.11 -16.72 -7.12
C ALA A 440 6.32 -16.83 -8.06
N LYS A 441 7.40 -16.07 -7.83
CA LYS A 441 8.61 -16.16 -8.67
C LYS A 441 9.22 -17.56 -8.66
N ALA A 442 9.41 -18.16 -7.48
CA ALA A 442 9.97 -19.50 -7.38
C ALA A 442 9.06 -20.55 -8.08
N LEU A 443 7.74 -20.40 -7.94
CA LEU A 443 6.77 -21.28 -8.60
C LEU A 443 6.85 -21.15 -10.14
N MET A 444 6.82 -19.93 -10.66
CA MET A 444 6.87 -19.69 -12.11
C MET A 444 8.22 -20.07 -12.73
N GLN A 445 9.32 -19.96 -11.97
CA GLN A 445 10.62 -20.49 -12.39
C GLN A 445 10.61 -22.02 -12.52
N ARG A 446 10.03 -22.74 -11.55
CA ARG A 446 9.85 -24.20 -11.65
C ARG A 446 8.98 -24.60 -12.83
N VAL A 447 7.88 -23.86 -13.06
CA VAL A 447 7.06 -24.04 -14.28
C VAL A 447 7.92 -23.85 -15.52
N GLY A 448 8.74 -22.81 -15.52
CA GLY A 448 9.67 -22.45 -16.57
C GLY A 448 10.59 -23.61 -16.96
N GLU A 449 11.32 -24.10 -15.97
CA GLU A 449 12.27 -25.22 -16.06
C GLU A 449 11.60 -26.54 -16.45
N ARG A 450 10.39 -26.79 -15.96
CA ARG A 450 9.69 -28.06 -16.17
C ARG A 450 9.24 -28.26 -17.62
N ILE A 451 8.66 -27.22 -18.24
CA ILE A 451 8.07 -27.36 -19.59
C ILE A 451 9.05 -26.98 -20.71
N GLY A 452 10.17 -26.35 -20.37
CA GLY A 452 11.22 -25.97 -21.32
C GLY A 452 10.93 -24.65 -22.06
N PRO A 453 11.93 -24.14 -22.81
CA PRO A 453 11.88 -22.81 -23.43
C PRO A 453 10.96 -22.71 -24.66
N ASP A 454 10.70 -23.83 -25.34
CA ASP A 454 9.89 -23.89 -26.57
C ASP A 454 8.39 -24.09 -26.30
N ALA A 455 8.02 -24.24 -25.02
CA ALA A 455 6.64 -24.46 -24.62
C ALA A 455 5.86 -23.15 -24.53
N GLU A 456 4.60 -23.22 -24.94
CA GLU A 456 3.62 -22.14 -24.77
C GLU A 456 2.79 -22.42 -23.51
N LEU A 457 2.45 -21.37 -22.77
CA LEU A 457 1.74 -21.48 -21.50
C LEU A 457 0.39 -20.75 -21.56
N ALA A 458 -0.67 -21.43 -21.15
CA ALA A 458 -1.92 -20.80 -20.79
C ALA A 458 -2.22 -21.00 -19.30
N MET A 459 -3.02 -20.10 -18.72
CA MET A 459 -3.36 -20.17 -17.30
C MET A 459 -4.85 -20.17 -17.02
N LEU A 460 -5.28 -20.99 -16.05
CA LEU A 460 -6.62 -21.00 -15.48
C LEU A 460 -6.57 -20.82 -13.96
N GLY A 461 -7.51 -20.05 -13.40
CA GLY A 461 -7.56 -19.80 -11.94
C GLY A 461 -6.35 -19.06 -11.39
N TRP A 462 -5.61 -18.36 -12.25
CA TRP A 462 -4.41 -17.63 -11.90
C TRP A 462 -4.72 -16.34 -11.14
N ARG A 463 -3.67 -15.79 -10.53
CA ARG A 463 -3.64 -14.46 -9.91
C ARG A 463 -2.53 -13.64 -10.54
N GLU A 464 -2.60 -12.32 -10.45
CA GLU A 464 -1.74 -11.36 -11.15
C GLU A 464 -0.25 -11.61 -11.00
N GLN A 465 0.16 -12.14 -9.85
CA GLN A 465 1.54 -12.53 -9.59
C GLN A 465 2.10 -13.57 -10.56
N HIS A 466 1.27 -14.52 -11.03
CA HIS A 466 1.72 -15.61 -11.90
C HIS A 466 1.99 -15.08 -13.30
N LEU A 467 1.06 -14.28 -13.85
CA LEU A 467 1.26 -13.61 -15.13
C LEU A 467 2.42 -12.62 -15.09
N LEU A 468 2.57 -11.88 -13.98
CA LEU A 468 3.66 -10.93 -13.82
C LEU A 468 5.04 -11.60 -13.78
N GLN A 469 5.14 -12.78 -13.15
CA GLN A 469 6.39 -13.52 -12.95
C GLN A 469 6.62 -14.61 -14.01
N ALA A 470 5.75 -14.72 -15.02
CA ALA A 470 5.97 -15.62 -16.13
C ALA A 470 7.23 -15.22 -16.92
N ASP A 471 8.05 -16.20 -17.25
CA ASP A 471 9.30 -16.07 -18.00
C ASP A 471 9.07 -16.07 -19.52
N ARG A 472 7.84 -16.29 -19.96
CA ARG A 472 7.41 -16.41 -21.36
C ARG A 472 6.07 -15.75 -21.59
N PRO A 473 5.67 -15.51 -22.86
CA PRO A 473 4.32 -15.10 -23.19
C PRO A 473 3.30 -16.11 -22.64
N VAL A 474 2.21 -15.60 -22.08
CA VAL A 474 1.13 -16.40 -21.51
C VAL A 474 -0.17 -16.04 -22.19
N THR A 475 -0.94 -17.05 -22.57
CA THR A 475 -2.33 -16.89 -22.98
C THR A 475 -3.23 -16.91 -21.75
N ASP A 476 -4.00 -15.85 -21.54
CA ASP A 476 -5.06 -15.80 -20.52
C ASP A 476 -6.45 -15.63 -21.16
N PHE A 477 -7.45 -16.29 -20.58
CA PHE A 477 -8.80 -16.38 -21.12
C PHE A 477 -9.81 -15.46 -20.39
N GLY A 478 -9.31 -14.44 -19.70
CA GLY A 478 -10.11 -13.52 -18.88
C GLY A 478 -10.57 -14.17 -17.58
N PHE A 479 -9.96 -13.80 -16.46
CA PHE A 479 -10.22 -14.41 -15.16
C PHE A 479 -11.58 -14.00 -14.55
N LYS A 480 -12.33 -13.03 -15.13
CA LYS A 480 -13.74 -12.74 -14.76
C LYS A 480 -14.74 -13.51 -15.60
N GLN A 481 -14.31 -14.17 -16.68
CA GLN A 481 -15.21 -14.98 -17.50
C GLN A 481 -15.71 -16.18 -16.71
N PRO A 482 -16.92 -16.69 -17.02
CA PRO A 482 -17.39 -17.96 -16.47
C PRO A 482 -16.34 -19.06 -16.64
N TRP A 483 -16.23 -19.93 -15.64
CA TRP A 483 -15.26 -21.04 -15.66
C TRP A 483 -15.43 -21.95 -16.88
N ALA A 484 -16.67 -22.24 -17.28
CA ALA A 484 -16.97 -23.02 -18.47
C ALA A 484 -16.36 -22.40 -19.73
N ASP A 485 -16.52 -21.08 -19.92
CA ASP A 485 -15.98 -20.36 -21.08
C ASP A 485 -14.45 -20.35 -21.07
N GLN A 486 -13.83 -20.12 -19.91
CA GLN A 486 -12.38 -20.18 -19.78
C GLN A 486 -11.84 -21.57 -20.16
N TRP A 487 -12.52 -22.64 -19.73
CA TRP A 487 -12.15 -24.01 -20.06
C TRP A 487 -12.36 -24.36 -21.54
N GLN A 488 -13.45 -23.89 -22.15
CA GLN A 488 -13.69 -24.10 -23.58
C GLN A 488 -12.63 -23.41 -24.43
N HIS A 489 -12.25 -22.17 -24.09
CA HIS A 489 -11.17 -21.48 -24.79
C HIS A 489 -9.80 -22.15 -24.54
N ALA A 490 -9.53 -22.59 -23.31
CA ALA A 490 -8.32 -23.34 -22.98
C ALA A 490 -8.22 -24.65 -23.77
N HIS A 491 -9.34 -25.37 -23.90
CA HIS A 491 -9.43 -26.60 -24.69
C HIS A 491 -9.06 -26.34 -26.16
N ALA A 492 -9.75 -25.40 -26.81
CA ALA A 492 -9.49 -25.05 -28.20
C ALA A 492 -8.03 -24.67 -28.42
N TRP A 493 -7.47 -23.86 -27.51
CA TRP A 493 -6.08 -23.45 -27.57
C TRP A 493 -5.10 -24.63 -27.36
N LEU A 494 -5.33 -25.52 -26.40
CA LEU A 494 -4.44 -26.66 -26.16
C LEU A 494 -4.34 -27.60 -27.38
N LEU A 495 -5.46 -27.87 -28.05
CA LEU A 495 -5.52 -28.82 -29.17
C LEU A 495 -4.84 -28.35 -30.45
N GLU A 496 -4.59 -27.05 -30.62
CA GLU A 496 -3.86 -26.55 -31.80
C GLU A 496 -2.39 -27.00 -31.81
N ALA A 497 -1.78 -27.24 -30.64
CA ALA A 497 -0.39 -27.68 -30.54
C ALA A 497 -0.13 -28.49 -29.25
N PRO A 498 -0.72 -29.69 -29.08
CA PRO A 498 -0.76 -30.41 -27.81
C PRO A 498 0.61 -30.83 -27.27
N ALA A 499 1.60 -31.00 -28.14
CA ALA A 499 2.98 -31.33 -27.77
C ALA A 499 3.79 -30.13 -27.24
N LYS A 500 3.32 -28.89 -27.47
CA LYS A 500 4.02 -27.66 -27.08
C LYS A 500 3.25 -26.81 -26.07
N ARG A 501 1.94 -26.95 -26.02
CA ARG A 501 1.05 -26.13 -25.20
C ARG A 501 0.77 -26.79 -23.86
N TRP A 502 0.94 -26.01 -22.80
CA TRP A 502 0.74 -26.42 -21.42
C TRP A 502 -0.28 -25.52 -20.75
N LEU A 503 -1.05 -26.10 -19.85
CA LEU A 503 -1.97 -25.40 -18.98
C LEU A 503 -1.43 -25.38 -17.56
N PHE A 504 -1.32 -24.19 -16.99
CA PHE A 504 -1.03 -23.98 -15.58
C PHE A 504 -2.32 -23.61 -14.84
N LEU A 505 -2.63 -24.38 -13.80
CA LEU A 505 -3.88 -24.21 -13.06
C LEU A 505 -3.75 -24.65 -11.61
N ARG A 506 -4.70 -24.21 -10.79
CA ARG A 506 -4.86 -24.70 -9.42
C ARG A 506 -5.27 -26.17 -9.43
N SER A 507 -4.80 -26.93 -8.44
CA SER A 507 -5.21 -28.33 -8.27
C SER A 507 -6.73 -28.49 -8.11
N GLU A 508 -7.39 -27.55 -7.44
CA GLU A 508 -8.86 -27.58 -7.26
C GLU A 508 -9.62 -27.16 -8.53
N ALA A 509 -8.90 -26.67 -9.54
CA ALA A 509 -9.47 -26.26 -10.81
C ALA A 509 -9.43 -27.36 -11.89
N ILE A 510 -8.92 -28.57 -11.58
CA ILE A 510 -8.89 -29.69 -12.54
C ILE A 510 -10.32 -29.97 -13.05
N GLY A 511 -10.50 -29.81 -14.37
CA GLY A 511 -11.74 -30.16 -15.06
C GLY A 511 -11.89 -31.66 -15.31
N PRO A 512 -13.10 -32.13 -15.67
CA PRO A 512 -13.40 -33.55 -15.88
C PRO A 512 -12.69 -34.15 -17.11
N CYS A 513 -12.15 -33.31 -18.00
CA CYS A 513 -11.53 -33.73 -19.26
C CYS A 513 -10.00 -33.78 -19.25
N LEU A 514 -9.37 -33.62 -18.09
CA LEU A 514 -7.93 -33.87 -17.94
C LEU A 514 -7.70 -35.26 -17.32
N ASP A 515 -6.84 -36.05 -17.95
CA ASP A 515 -6.34 -37.30 -17.41
C ASP A 515 -5.46 -37.03 -16.17
N PRO A 516 -5.91 -37.41 -14.96
CA PRO A 516 -5.16 -37.15 -13.73
C PRO A 516 -3.78 -37.81 -13.72
N ALA A 517 -3.56 -38.88 -14.49
CA ALA A 517 -2.26 -39.56 -14.56
C ALA A 517 -1.21 -38.79 -15.37
N LYS A 518 -1.63 -37.83 -16.21
CA LYS A 518 -0.76 -37.02 -17.07
C LYS A 518 -0.51 -35.61 -16.54
N VAL A 519 -1.19 -35.24 -15.46
CA VAL A 519 -0.98 -33.97 -14.76
C VAL A 519 0.30 -34.02 -13.93
N VAL A 520 1.03 -32.91 -13.87
CA VAL A 520 2.27 -32.76 -13.12
C VAL A 520 2.04 -31.80 -11.95
N ASP A 521 2.30 -32.24 -10.73
CA ASP A 521 2.38 -31.36 -9.56
C ASP A 521 3.63 -30.47 -9.65
N ILE A 522 3.44 -29.14 -9.58
CA ILE A 522 4.52 -28.14 -9.64
C ILE A 522 4.73 -27.43 -8.29
N GLY A 523 4.03 -27.91 -7.26
CA GLY A 523 4.16 -27.55 -5.86
C GLY A 523 3.21 -26.45 -5.40
N ALA A 524 3.39 -26.06 -4.13
CA ALA A 524 2.54 -25.08 -3.48
C ALA A 524 3.12 -23.65 -3.54
N SER A 525 2.23 -22.65 -3.62
CA SER A 525 2.54 -21.25 -3.29
C SER A 525 1.33 -20.60 -2.64
N ASN A 526 1.58 -19.78 -1.60
CA ASN A 526 0.52 -19.10 -0.84
C ASN A 526 -0.57 -20.05 -0.33
N ARG A 527 -0.19 -21.27 0.12
CA ARG A 527 -1.10 -22.33 0.60
C ARG A 527 -2.09 -22.83 -0.45
N ARG A 528 -1.71 -22.80 -1.71
CA ARG A 528 -2.46 -23.37 -2.83
C ARG A 528 -1.53 -24.25 -3.63
N ASP A 529 -2.04 -25.40 -4.05
CA ASP A 529 -1.30 -26.35 -4.87
C ASP A 529 -1.56 -26.06 -6.34
N TRP A 530 -0.51 -26.17 -7.13
CA TRP A 530 -0.52 -25.84 -8.55
C TRP A 530 -0.04 -27.02 -9.36
N ILE A 531 -0.60 -27.11 -10.56
CA ILE A 531 -0.34 -28.20 -11.46
C ILE A 531 -0.08 -27.69 -12.88
N LEU A 532 0.55 -28.55 -13.67
CA LEU A 532 0.76 -28.39 -15.09
C LEU A 532 0.10 -29.55 -15.83
N ALA A 533 -0.64 -29.25 -16.90
CA ALA A 533 -1.21 -30.25 -17.79
C ALA A 533 -0.70 -30.00 -19.22
N PRO A 534 0.03 -30.95 -19.83
CA PRO A 534 0.35 -30.87 -21.26
C PRO A 534 -0.94 -31.03 -22.07
N GLY A 535 -0.97 -30.57 -23.32
CA GLY A 535 -2.14 -30.77 -24.20
C GLY A 535 -2.51 -32.25 -24.37
N GLU A 536 -1.52 -33.14 -24.32
CA GLU A 536 -1.72 -34.61 -24.35
C GLU A 536 -2.43 -35.18 -23.10
N ALA A 537 -2.57 -34.38 -22.04
CA ALA A 537 -3.37 -34.74 -20.86
C ALA A 537 -4.87 -34.58 -21.11
N TRP A 538 -5.29 -33.91 -22.18
CA TRP A 538 -6.70 -33.83 -22.53
C TRP A 538 -7.22 -35.21 -22.98
N ILE A 539 -8.40 -35.59 -22.48
CA ILE A 539 -9.06 -36.84 -22.85
C ILE A 539 -9.75 -36.66 -24.20
N ASP A 540 -9.34 -37.44 -25.21
CA ASP A 540 -9.91 -37.37 -26.56
C ASP A 540 -11.44 -37.53 -26.54
N GLY A 541 -12.13 -36.60 -27.21
CA GLY A 541 -13.60 -36.59 -27.29
C GLY A 541 -14.32 -36.18 -25.99
N CYS A 542 -13.59 -35.70 -24.98
CA CYS A 542 -14.20 -35.16 -23.76
C CYS A 542 -14.51 -33.67 -23.91
N ASP A 543 -15.77 -33.31 -23.70
CA ASP A 543 -16.24 -31.93 -23.62
C ASP A 543 -16.60 -31.57 -22.18
N VAL A 544 -16.14 -30.39 -21.74
CA VAL A 544 -16.48 -29.85 -20.42
C VAL A 544 -17.95 -29.39 -20.44
N PRO A 545 -18.81 -29.88 -19.53
CA PRO A 545 -20.21 -29.46 -19.47
C PRO A 545 -20.35 -27.94 -19.34
N ALA A 546 -21.33 -27.34 -20.01
CA ALA A 546 -21.55 -25.89 -20.00
C ALA A 546 -21.90 -25.34 -18.60
N ASP A 547 -22.43 -26.17 -17.71
CA ASP A 547 -22.76 -25.85 -16.33
C ASP A 547 -21.63 -26.17 -15.33
N TRP A 548 -20.51 -26.72 -15.81
CA TRP A 548 -19.38 -27.06 -14.95
C TRP A 548 -18.72 -25.79 -14.41
N SER A 549 -18.39 -25.84 -13.11
CA SER A 549 -17.61 -24.80 -12.46
C SER A 549 -16.60 -25.43 -11.50
N ALA A 550 -15.42 -24.84 -11.43
CA ALA A 550 -14.42 -25.25 -10.48
C ALA A 550 -14.83 -24.79 -9.06
N ASN A 551 -14.71 -25.67 -8.06
CA ASN A 551 -14.92 -25.30 -6.66
C ASN A 551 -13.68 -24.59 -6.08
N VAL A 552 -13.35 -23.45 -6.69
CA VAL A 552 -12.17 -22.66 -6.37
C VAL A 552 -12.60 -21.54 -5.44
N SER A 553 -12.10 -21.56 -4.19
CA SER A 553 -12.37 -20.46 -3.26
C SER A 553 -11.87 -19.13 -3.86
N GLU A 554 -12.75 -18.13 -3.92
CA GLU A 554 -12.41 -16.77 -4.40
C GLU A 554 -11.47 -16.01 -3.44
N ASP A 555 -11.33 -16.49 -2.20
CA ASP A 555 -10.50 -15.91 -1.14
C ASP A 555 -9.00 -16.07 -1.39
#